data_AF-A0A8A2U5P4-F1
#
_entry.id   AF-A0A8A2U5P4-F1
#
_cell.length_a   1.000
_cell.length_b   1.000
_cell.length_c   1.000
_cell.angle_alpha   90.00
_cell.angle_beta   90.00
_cell.angle_gamma   90.00
#
_symmetry.space_group_name_H-M   'P 1'
#
loop_
_entity.id
_entity.type
_entity.pdbx_description
1 polymer ?
#
loop_
_entity_poly.entity_id
_entity_poly.type
_entity_poly.pdbx_seq_one_letter_code
_entity_poly.pdbx_strand_id
1 'polypeptide(L)'
;MSSTSTAVAGPEGPAVPRWLERYTAVGLVGLVVGTGLCLAALVTNPVPDPSFPWLTLPPSLRLPIEQPRIEHWPVSYTVGIWLWIGCFPALFLAGYRRWGSRFRRGADLWLVGLPALAMLGWTTYCRFFWPTLEPATWNAPSYTLVCWLYCSSYDPLWSNAAYAVALLGLGATALAVRRHGLAPPAIVAFGLLAFPLGLPALAAGYRRTTTTPH
;
A
#
# COMPACT_ATOMS: atom_id res chain seq x y z
N MET A 1 -31.05 26.52 -8.31
CA MET A 1 -30.79 26.42 -6.85
C MET A 1 -29.31 26.13 -6.66
N SER A 2 -28.52 27.20 -6.50
CA SER A 2 -27.06 27.13 -6.37
C SER A 2 -26.71 26.94 -4.90
N SER A 3 -26.17 25.78 -4.54
CA SER A 3 -25.63 25.52 -3.21
C SER A 3 -24.18 26.01 -3.15
N THR A 4 -23.99 27.23 -2.65
CA THR A 4 -22.69 27.79 -2.30
C THR A 4 -22.14 27.04 -1.08
N SER A 5 -21.19 26.12 -1.31
CA SER A 5 -20.46 25.43 -0.25
C SER A 5 -19.47 26.40 0.39
N THR A 6 -19.82 26.93 1.56
CA THR A 6 -18.91 27.69 2.44
C THR A 6 -17.74 26.81 2.87
N ALA A 7 -16.57 27.06 2.29
CA ALA A 7 -15.30 26.56 2.80
C ALA A 7 -14.97 27.29 4.10
N VAL A 8 -14.92 26.55 5.21
CA VAL A 8 -14.35 27.06 6.46
C VAL A 8 -12.83 27.13 6.27
N ALA A 9 -12.32 28.36 6.18
CA ALA A 9 -10.89 28.63 6.09
C ALA A 9 -10.24 28.47 7.47
N GLY A 10 -9.28 27.54 7.57
CA GLY A 10 -8.27 27.45 8.63
C GLY A 10 -6.87 27.60 8.02
N PRO A 11 -5.85 27.97 8.79
CA PRO A 11 -4.61 28.56 8.28
C PRO A 11 -3.75 27.56 7.51
N GLU A 12 -3.51 27.91 6.24
CA GLU A 12 -2.38 27.58 5.36
C GLU A 12 -1.73 26.18 5.45
N GLY A 13 -2.48 25.19 4.95
CA GLY A 13 -1.91 24.07 4.22
C GLY A 13 -2.88 23.73 3.08
N PRO A 14 -2.44 23.53 1.82
CA PRO A 14 -3.37 23.30 0.74
C PRO A 14 -4.17 22.01 1.03
N ALA A 15 -5.50 22.14 1.06
CA ALA A 15 -6.42 21.12 1.55
C ALA A 15 -6.26 19.79 0.81
N VAL A 16 -6.27 18.69 1.55
CA VAL A 16 -6.34 17.34 0.98
C VAL A 16 -7.78 17.11 0.50
N PRO A 17 -8.03 16.53 -0.69
CA PRO A 17 -9.39 16.25 -1.14
C PRO A 17 -10.17 15.40 -0.13
N ARG A 18 -11.45 15.73 0.11
CA ARG A 18 -12.31 15.05 1.11
C ARG A 18 -12.35 13.52 0.93
N TRP A 19 -12.30 13.04 -0.30
CA TRP A 19 -12.28 11.59 -0.58
C TRP A 19 -11.00 10.92 -0.05
N LEU A 20 -9.85 11.59 -0.11
CA LEU A 20 -8.58 11.07 0.36
C LEU A 20 -8.50 11.10 1.89
N GLU A 21 -9.14 12.10 2.53
CA GLU A 21 -9.34 12.11 3.99
C GLU A 21 -10.22 10.95 4.44
N ARG A 22 -11.34 10.71 3.74
CA ARG A 22 -12.23 9.58 4.01
C ARG A 22 -11.52 8.24 3.79
N TYR A 23 -10.78 8.10 2.68
CA TYR A 23 -9.95 6.93 2.42
C TYR A 23 -8.93 6.71 3.54
N THR A 24 -8.25 7.77 4.00
CA THR A 24 -7.28 7.66 5.09
C THR A 24 -7.95 7.14 6.37
N ALA A 25 -9.10 7.70 6.75
CA ALA A 25 -9.82 7.28 7.95
C ALA A 25 -10.33 5.83 7.86
N VAL A 26 -11.00 5.49 6.75
CA VAL A 26 -11.53 4.14 6.51
C VAL A 26 -10.39 3.13 6.38
N GLY A 27 -9.30 3.49 5.72
CA GLY A 27 -8.13 2.63 5.54
C GLY A 27 -7.48 2.28 6.87
N LEU A 28 -7.31 3.24 7.79
CA LEU A 28 -6.79 2.93 9.13
C LEU A 28 -7.69 1.94 9.90
N VAL A 29 -9.01 2.09 9.79
CA VAL A 29 -9.96 1.10 10.36
C VAL A 29 -9.82 -0.25 9.65
N GLY A 30 -9.70 -0.24 8.33
CA GLY A 30 -9.51 -1.44 7.51
C GLY A 30 -8.24 -2.21 7.90
N LEU A 31 -7.15 -1.54 8.27
CA LEU A 31 -5.94 -2.18 8.79
C LEU A 31 -6.18 -2.88 10.13
N VAL A 32 -6.92 -2.24 11.05
CA VAL A 32 -7.29 -2.85 12.34
C VAL A 32 -8.17 -4.08 12.12
N VAL A 33 -9.21 -3.96 11.29
CA VAL A 33 -10.11 -5.06 10.94
C VAL A 33 -9.33 -6.18 10.24
N GLY A 34 -8.49 -5.86 9.27
CA GLY A 34 -7.69 -6.83 8.53
C GLY A 34 -6.72 -7.59 9.43
N THR A 35 -6.09 -6.90 10.39
CA THR A 35 -5.27 -7.54 11.43
C THR A 35 -6.11 -8.50 12.27
N GLY A 36 -7.28 -8.08 12.73
CA GLY A 36 -8.21 -8.94 13.47
C GLY A 36 -8.62 -10.20 12.69
N LEU A 37 -8.86 -10.07 11.39
CA LEU A 37 -9.19 -11.20 10.51
C LEU A 37 -8.01 -12.16 10.31
N CYS A 38 -6.78 -11.65 10.12
CA CYS A 38 -5.60 -12.51 10.05
C CYS A 38 -5.35 -13.24 11.38
N LEU A 39 -5.59 -12.59 12.52
CA LEU A 39 -5.53 -13.22 13.84
C LEU A 39 -6.66 -14.25 14.03
N ALA A 40 -7.85 -13.99 13.49
CA ALA A 40 -8.94 -14.97 13.49
C ALA A 40 -8.52 -16.24 12.73
N ALA A 41 -7.87 -16.10 11.57
CA ALA A 41 -7.34 -17.24 10.82
C ALA A 41 -6.33 -18.05 11.63
N LEU A 42 -5.48 -17.38 12.42
CA LEU A 42 -4.47 -17.98 13.31
C LEU A 42 -5.10 -18.84 14.41
N VAL A 43 -6.21 -18.39 15.01
CA VAL A 43 -6.87 -19.13 16.10
C VAL A 43 -7.83 -20.21 15.62
N THR A 44 -8.31 -20.18 14.38
CA THR A 44 -9.25 -21.20 13.87
C THR A 44 -8.57 -22.29 13.04
N ASN A 45 -7.50 -22.00 12.31
CA ASN A 45 -6.93 -22.96 11.34
C ASN A 45 -5.62 -23.58 11.83
N PRO A 46 -5.36 -24.87 11.55
CA PRO A 46 -4.07 -25.50 11.83
C PRO A 46 -2.93 -24.90 11.01
N VAL A 47 -3.21 -24.41 9.80
CA VAL A 47 -2.25 -23.73 8.93
C VAL A 47 -2.93 -22.47 8.38
N PRO A 48 -2.69 -21.30 9.02
CA PRO A 48 -3.31 -20.04 8.62
C PRO A 48 -2.74 -19.51 7.30
N ASP A 49 -1.42 -19.58 7.14
CA ASP A 49 -0.71 -19.22 5.91
C ASP A 49 0.21 -20.37 5.49
N PRO A 50 -0.07 -21.05 4.37
CA PRO A 50 0.79 -22.12 3.86
C PRO A 50 2.21 -21.68 3.48
N SER A 51 2.45 -20.38 3.24
CA SER A 51 3.81 -19.87 3.03
C SER A 51 4.64 -19.94 4.31
N PHE A 52 4.00 -19.95 5.49
CA PHE A 52 4.65 -20.03 6.79
C PHE A 52 3.95 -21.06 7.67
N PRO A 53 4.04 -22.37 7.34
CA PRO A 53 3.29 -23.41 8.04
C PRO A 53 3.71 -23.57 9.51
N TRP A 54 4.89 -23.05 9.86
CA TRP A 54 5.41 -22.97 11.22
C TRP A 54 4.73 -21.89 12.07
N LEU A 55 4.05 -20.90 11.47
CA LEU A 55 3.33 -19.84 12.17
C LEU A 55 1.90 -20.30 12.51
N THR A 56 1.82 -21.28 13.42
CA THR A 56 0.56 -21.87 13.87
C THR A 56 0.47 -21.91 15.40
N LEU A 57 -0.74 -22.10 15.92
CA LEU A 57 -1.00 -22.25 17.35
C LEU A 57 -1.12 -23.72 17.76
N PRO A 58 -0.68 -24.07 18.98
CA PRO A 58 -0.92 -25.41 19.53
C PRO A 58 -2.42 -25.68 19.60
N PRO A 59 -2.87 -26.96 19.52
CA PRO A 59 -4.29 -27.31 19.54
C PRO A 59 -5.07 -26.71 20.73
N SER A 60 -4.44 -26.56 21.90
CA SER A 60 -5.06 -25.99 23.09
C SER A 60 -5.39 -24.50 23.01
N LEU A 61 -4.76 -23.75 22.09
CA LEU A 61 -5.02 -22.33 21.84
C LEU A 61 -5.85 -22.10 20.58
N ARG A 62 -6.27 -23.17 19.90
CA ARG A 62 -7.12 -23.09 18.72
C ARG A 62 -8.58 -23.30 19.08
N LEU A 63 -9.44 -22.59 18.37
CA LEU A 63 -10.87 -22.82 18.41
C LEU A 63 -11.20 -24.10 17.62
N PRO A 64 -12.20 -24.88 18.04
CA PRO A 64 -12.63 -26.10 17.34
C PRO A 64 -13.50 -25.78 16.13
N ILE A 65 -13.07 -24.83 15.30
CA ILE A 65 -13.76 -24.36 14.10
C ILE A 65 -12.72 -24.21 13.00
N GLU A 66 -12.91 -24.88 11.85
CA GLU A 66 -12.08 -24.67 10.67
C GLU A 66 -12.83 -23.83 9.65
N GLN A 67 -12.15 -22.84 9.07
CA GLN A 67 -12.78 -21.93 8.10
C GLN A 67 -12.72 -22.51 6.69
N PRO A 68 -13.69 -22.19 5.82
CA PRO A 68 -13.53 -22.40 4.39
C PRO A 68 -12.30 -21.65 3.87
N ARG A 69 -11.74 -22.13 2.76
CA ARG A 69 -10.55 -21.56 2.10
C ARG A 69 -10.90 -20.97 0.75
N ILE A 70 -10.17 -19.91 0.38
CA ILE A 70 -10.10 -19.39 -0.99
C ILE A 70 -8.70 -19.72 -1.47
N GLU A 71 -8.60 -20.67 -2.40
CA GLU A 71 -7.32 -21.23 -2.84
C GLU A 71 -6.56 -21.80 -1.61
N HIS A 72 -5.36 -21.28 -1.35
CA HIS A 72 -4.49 -21.75 -0.28
C HIS A 72 -4.90 -21.27 1.12
N TRP A 73 -5.61 -20.14 1.23
CA TRP A 73 -5.76 -19.43 2.49
C TRP A 73 -7.19 -19.49 3.07
N PRO A 74 -7.35 -19.50 4.40
CA PRO A 74 -8.65 -19.29 5.05
C PRO A 74 -9.31 -18.00 4.58
N VAL A 75 -10.65 -17.98 4.52
CA VAL A 75 -11.42 -16.81 4.08
C VAL A 75 -11.06 -15.55 4.89
N SER A 76 -10.98 -15.66 6.22
CA SER A 76 -10.60 -14.49 7.05
C SER A 76 -9.20 -13.99 6.74
N TYR A 77 -8.21 -14.87 6.53
CA TYR A 77 -6.86 -14.47 6.13
C TYR A 77 -6.88 -13.75 4.77
N THR A 78 -7.59 -14.31 3.79
CA THR A 78 -7.72 -13.73 2.46
C THR A 78 -8.30 -12.32 2.55
N VAL A 79 -9.45 -12.15 3.20
CA VAL A 79 -10.07 -10.82 3.35
C VAL A 79 -9.16 -9.88 4.14
N GLY A 80 -8.53 -10.39 5.21
CA GLY A 80 -7.63 -9.62 6.06
C GLY A 80 -6.41 -9.08 5.32
N ILE A 81 -5.74 -9.93 4.52
CA ILE A 81 -4.53 -9.53 3.80
C ILE A 81 -4.84 -8.56 2.65
N TRP A 82 -5.99 -8.71 1.97
CA TRP A 82 -6.42 -7.74 0.96
C TRP A 82 -6.82 -6.39 1.56
N LEU A 83 -7.42 -6.38 2.77
CA LEU A 83 -7.60 -5.14 3.52
C LEU A 83 -6.26 -4.49 3.84
N TRP A 84 -5.26 -5.27 4.26
CA TRP A 84 -3.89 -4.76 4.44
C TRP A 84 -3.35 -4.11 3.17
N ILE A 85 -3.38 -4.81 2.04
CA ILE A 85 -2.89 -4.32 0.75
C ILE A 85 -3.58 -3.02 0.34
N GLY A 86 -4.92 -3.00 0.36
CA GLY A 86 -5.70 -1.85 -0.09
C GLY A 86 -5.64 -0.66 0.86
N CYS A 87 -5.44 -0.90 2.16
CA CYS A 87 -5.49 0.14 3.19
C CYS A 87 -4.11 0.61 3.67
N PHE A 88 -3.03 -0.14 3.41
CA PHE A 88 -1.68 0.26 3.81
C PHE A 88 -1.29 1.68 3.37
N PRO A 89 -1.64 2.16 2.15
CA PRO A 89 -1.30 3.52 1.73
C PRO A 89 -1.85 4.61 2.67
N ALA A 90 -2.92 4.32 3.42
CA ALA A 90 -3.47 5.22 4.42
C ALA A 90 -2.47 5.57 5.54
N LEU A 91 -1.50 4.69 5.85
CA LEU A 91 -0.46 4.98 6.84
C LEU A 91 0.41 6.16 6.41
N PHE A 92 0.79 6.20 5.12
CA PHE A 92 1.60 7.30 4.59
C PHE A 92 0.82 8.61 4.54
N LEU A 93 -0.47 8.55 4.17
CA LEU A 93 -1.35 9.72 4.17
C LEU A 93 -1.59 10.25 5.59
N ALA A 94 -1.85 9.38 6.55
CA ALA A 94 -1.99 9.74 7.96
C ALA A 94 -0.70 10.37 8.50
N GLY A 95 0.44 9.77 8.17
CA GLY A 95 1.75 10.31 8.54
C GLY A 95 2.05 11.65 7.90
N TYR A 96 1.73 11.84 6.62
CA TYR A 96 1.80 13.13 5.95
C TYR A 96 0.93 14.19 6.65
N ARG A 97 -0.32 13.86 7.01
CA ARG A 97 -1.21 14.80 7.71
C ARG A 97 -0.66 15.20 9.08
N ARG A 98 -0.03 14.27 9.79
CA ARG A 98 0.47 14.51 11.16
C ARG A 98 1.85 15.16 11.21
N TRP A 99 2.73 14.83 10.27
CA TRP A 99 4.15 15.22 10.31
C TRP A 99 4.69 15.82 9.01
N GLY A 100 3.88 15.93 7.97
CA GLY A 100 4.30 16.39 6.64
C GLY A 100 4.79 17.84 6.60
N SER A 101 4.29 18.71 7.50
CA SER A 101 4.74 20.10 7.64
C SER A 101 5.95 20.27 8.57
N ARG A 102 6.31 19.24 9.35
CA ARG A 102 7.39 19.32 10.35
C ARG A 102 8.78 19.47 9.71
N PHE A 103 8.92 19.05 8.46
CA PHE A 103 10.17 19.13 7.70
C PHE A 103 9.91 19.74 6.33
N ARG A 104 10.87 20.53 5.81
CA ARG A 104 10.76 21.23 4.51
C ARG A 104 10.45 20.30 3.33
N ARG A 105 10.85 19.03 3.41
CA ARG A 105 10.65 17.98 2.38
C ARG A 105 9.66 16.91 2.81
N GLY A 106 8.89 17.16 3.87
CA GLY A 106 8.01 16.15 4.48
C GLY A 106 6.96 15.63 3.50
N ALA A 107 6.39 16.49 2.65
CA ALA A 107 5.45 16.05 1.61
C ALA A 107 6.06 15.06 0.61
N ASP A 108 7.26 15.34 0.09
CA ASP A 108 7.95 14.47 -0.87
C ASP A 108 8.30 13.11 -0.24
N LEU A 109 8.79 13.15 0.99
CA LEU A 109 9.17 11.94 1.72
C LEU A 109 7.96 11.09 2.07
N TRP A 110 6.91 11.66 2.66
CA TRP A 110 5.74 10.88 3.07
C TRP A 110 4.93 10.36 1.89
N LEU A 111 4.75 11.15 0.83
CA LEU A 111 3.84 10.80 -0.26
C LEU A 111 4.53 10.01 -1.39
N VAL A 112 5.85 10.04 -1.50
CA VAL A 112 6.57 9.38 -2.60
C VAL A 112 7.71 8.52 -2.06
N GLY A 113 8.59 9.09 -1.25
CA GLY A 113 9.79 8.41 -0.76
C GLY A 113 9.49 7.17 0.08
N LEU A 114 8.63 7.29 1.09
CA LEU A 114 8.26 6.18 1.97
C LEU A 114 7.48 5.08 1.24
N PRO A 115 6.48 5.38 0.38
CA PRO A 115 5.90 4.36 -0.50
C PRO A 115 6.93 3.65 -1.40
N ALA A 116 7.88 4.39 -1.97
CA ALA A 116 8.93 3.79 -2.82
C ALA A 116 9.88 2.88 -2.02
N LEU A 117 10.27 3.30 -0.81
CA LEU A 117 11.06 2.47 0.10
C LEU A 117 10.30 1.23 0.56
N ALA A 118 9.01 1.35 0.86
CA ALA A 118 8.16 0.21 1.20
C ALA A 118 8.05 -0.76 0.02
N MET A 119 7.84 -0.26 -1.20
CA MET A 119 7.83 -1.08 -2.42
C MET A 119 9.14 -1.85 -2.59
N LEU A 120 10.28 -1.16 -2.43
CA LEU A 120 11.59 -1.78 -2.50
C LEU A 120 11.75 -2.89 -1.45
N GLY A 121 11.47 -2.57 -0.18
CA GLY A 121 11.59 -3.49 0.94
C GLY A 121 10.72 -4.75 0.77
N TRP A 122 9.46 -4.59 0.38
CA TRP A 122 8.58 -5.73 0.14
C TRP A 122 8.96 -6.52 -1.11
N THR A 123 9.37 -5.86 -2.19
CA THR A 123 9.85 -6.57 -3.39
C THR A 123 11.07 -7.42 -3.06
N THR A 124 12.00 -6.89 -2.27
CA THR A 124 13.15 -7.65 -1.77
C THR A 124 12.75 -8.78 -0.85
N TYR A 125 11.85 -8.52 0.10
CA TYR A 125 11.34 -9.55 1.00
C TYR A 125 10.68 -10.70 0.22
N CYS A 126 9.75 -10.38 -0.69
CA CYS A 126 9.04 -11.34 -1.51
C CYS A 126 9.97 -12.17 -2.40
N ARG A 127 11.03 -11.57 -2.96
CA ARG A 127 11.94 -12.30 -3.86
C ARG A 127 12.84 -13.29 -3.14
N PHE A 128 13.32 -12.95 -1.95
CA PHE A 128 14.38 -13.71 -1.29
C PHE A 128 13.91 -14.53 -0.10
N PHE A 129 12.81 -14.15 0.53
CA PHE A 129 12.39 -14.73 1.81
C PHE A 129 10.98 -15.32 1.77
N TRP A 130 10.12 -14.91 0.84
CA TRP A 130 8.76 -15.43 0.76
C TRP A 130 8.71 -16.78 0.03
N PRO A 131 8.25 -17.86 0.69
CA PRO A 131 8.15 -19.16 0.03
C PRO A 131 7.06 -19.16 -1.05
N THR A 132 7.46 -19.52 -2.26
CA THR A 132 6.59 -19.74 -3.42
C THR A 132 5.59 -20.86 -3.14
N LEU A 133 4.30 -20.60 -3.32
CA LEU A 133 3.24 -21.60 -3.20
C LEU A 133 2.90 -22.19 -4.56
N GLU A 134 2.93 -23.51 -4.68
CA GLU A 134 2.53 -24.22 -5.89
C GLU A 134 1.19 -24.96 -5.69
N PRO A 135 0.24 -24.86 -6.63
CA PRO A 135 0.29 -24.03 -7.85
C PRO A 135 0.18 -22.52 -7.56
N ALA A 136 0.74 -21.72 -8.47
CA ALA A 136 0.55 -20.27 -8.47
C ALA A 136 -0.94 -19.89 -8.46
N THR A 137 -1.26 -18.75 -7.84
CA THR A 137 -2.66 -18.36 -7.59
C THR A 137 -2.87 -16.87 -7.78
N TRP A 138 -4.05 -16.51 -8.31
CA TRP A 138 -4.49 -15.13 -8.45
C TRP A 138 -4.66 -14.44 -7.08
N ASN A 139 -4.89 -15.22 -6.02
CA ASN A 139 -5.12 -14.71 -4.67
C ASN A 139 -3.80 -14.45 -3.90
N ALA A 140 -2.65 -14.51 -4.56
CA ALA A 140 -1.37 -14.27 -3.91
C ALA A 140 -1.24 -12.79 -3.46
N PRO A 141 -0.97 -12.54 -2.16
CA PRO A 141 -0.99 -11.20 -1.62
C PRO A 141 0.21 -10.38 -2.11
N SER A 142 -0.03 -9.12 -2.47
CA SER A 142 1.03 -8.20 -2.89
C SER A 142 0.61 -6.74 -2.77
N TYR A 143 1.56 -5.84 -2.53
CA TYR A 143 1.25 -4.42 -2.26
C TYR A 143 1.10 -3.54 -3.52
N THR A 144 1.45 -4.06 -4.69
CA THR A 144 1.30 -3.36 -5.98
C THR A 144 0.85 -4.32 -7.07
N LEU A 145 0.23 -3.82 -8.14
CA LEU A 145 -0.17 -4.64 -9.29
C LEU A 145 1.03 -5.34 -9.94
N VAL A 146 2.18 -4.68 -10.04
CA VAL A 146 3.39 -5.29 -10.62
C VAL A 146 3.93 -6.41 -9.71
N CYS A 147 3.91 -6.20 -8.39
CA CYS A 147 4.24 -7.26 -7.43
C CYS A 147 3.23 -8.41 -7.50
N TRP A 148 1.94 -8.12 -7.72
CA TRP A 148 0.90 -9.14 -7.86
C TRP A 148 1.17 -10.07 -9.04
N LEU A 149 1.58 -9.50 -10.18
CA LEU A 149 1.95 -10.30 -11.37
C LEU A 149 3.12 -11.25 -11.07
N TYR A 150 4.10 -10.82 -10.26
CA TYR A 150 5.14 -11.73 -9.77
C TYR A 150 4.56 -12.81 -8.84
N CYS A 151 3.79 -12.44 -7.82
CA CYS A 151 3.26 -13.39 -6.84
C CYS A 151 2.25 -14.40 -7.44
N SER A 152 1.59 -14.04 -8.55
CA SER A 152 0.60 -14.90 -9.23
C SER A 152 1.17 -15.75 -10.37
N SER A 153 2.41 -15.52 -10.80
CA SER A 153 3.05 -16.26 -11.90
C SER A 153 4.45 -16.79 -11.57
N TYR A 154 5.10 -16.22 -10.56
CA TYR A 154 6.49 -16.39 -10.18
C TYR A 154 7.52 -16.09 -11.27
N ASP A 155 7.13 -15.39 -12.34
CA ASP A 155 8.03 -14.96 -13.40
C ASP A 155 8.97 -13.83 -12.92
N PRO A 156 10.30 -14.04 -12.92
CA PRO A 156 11.28 -13.04 -12.50
C PRO A 156 11.19 -11.70 -13.24
N LEU A 157 10.63 -11.66 -14.45
CA LEU A 157 10.37 -10.42 -15.20
C LEU A 157 9.58 -9.42 -14.36
N TRP A 158 8.52 -9.86 -13.68
CA TRP A 158 7.67 -9.00 -12.86
C TRP A 158 8.37 -8.52 -11.59
N SER A 159 9.20 -9.37 -10.97
CA SER A 159 10.04 -8.96 -9.84
C SER A 159 11.05 -7.89 -10.25
N ASN A 160 11.69 -8.03 -11.41
CA ASN A 160 12.60 -7.02 -11.96
C ASN A 160 11.87 -5.71 -12.30
N ALA A 161 10.66 -5.81 -12.86
CA ALA A 161 9.81 -4.64 -13.12
C ALA A 161 9.42 -3.93 -11.82
N ALA A 162 9.11 -4.66 -10.74
CA ALA A 162 8.83 -4.07 -9.44
C ALA A 162 10.03 -3.28 -8.89
N TYR A 163 11.25 -3.80 -9.02
CA TYR A 163 12.46 -3.04 -8.68
C TYR A 163 12.62 -1.78 -9.53
N ALA A 164 12.36 -1.85 -10.84
CA ALA A 164 12.44 -0.69 -11.72
C ALA A 164 11.43 0.40 -11.30
N VAL A 165 10.20 0.02 -10.94
CA VAL A 165 9.18 0.96 -10.43
C VAL A 165 9.60 1.54 -9.07
N ALA A 166 10.17 0.74 -8.17
CA ALA A 166 10.67 1.24 -6.89
C ALA A 166 11.81 2.25 -7.09
N LEU A 167 12.77 1.96 -7.99
CA LEU A 167 13.85 2.89 -8.36
C LEU A 167 13.32 4.16 -9.01
N LEU A 168 12.29 4.07 -9.86
CA LEU A 168 11.57 5.22 -10.40
C LEU A 168 11.00 6.08 -9.27
N GLY A 169 10.37 5.48 -8.25
CA GLY A 169 9.85 6.19 -7.08
C GLY A 169 10.93 6.90 -6.26
N LEU A 170 12.08 6.25 -6.05
CA LEU A 170 13.24 6.87 -5.40
C LEU A 170 13.81 8.03 -6.23
N GLY A 171 13.91 7.85 -7.54
CA GLY A 171 14.31 8.90 -8.48
C GLY A 171 13.34 10.08 -8.48
N ALA A 172 12.04 9.81 -8.52
CA ALA A 172 10.98 10.83 -8.43
C ALA A 172 11.08 11.60 -7.10
N THR A 173 11.36 10.92 -6.00
CA THR A 173 11.61 11.54 -4.69
C THR A 173 12.84 12.45 -4.73
N ALA A 174 13.95 11.99 -5.30
CA ALA A 174 15.17 12.79 -5.43
C ALA A 174 14.95 14.04 -6.30
N LEU A 175 14.25 13.90 -7.43
CA LEU A 175 13.87 15.01 -8.31
C LEU A 175 12.98 16.02 -7.58
N ALA A 176 11.99 15.54 -6.82
CA ALA A 176 11.08 16.37 -6.05
C ALA A 176 11.81 17.16 -4.96
N VAL A 177 12.68 16.50 -4.21
CA VAL A 177 13.54 17.09 -3.19
C VAL A 177 14.49 18.16 -3.76
N ARG A 178 14.96 17.96 -4.99
CA ARG A 178 15.81 18.90 -5.74
C ARG A 178 15.00 19.96 -6.50
N ARG A 179 13.66 19.94 -6.43
CA ARG A 179 12.74 20.85 -7.14
C ARG A 179 12.94 20.84 -8.66
N HIS A 180 13.26 19.68 -9.22
CA HIS A 180 13.48 19.52 -10.66
C HIS A 180 12.15 19.53 -11.43
N GLY A 181 12.12 20.11 -12.64
CA GLY A 181 10.90 20.21 -13.47
C GLY A 181 10.31 18.87 -13.90
N LEU A 182 11.12 17.80 -13.94
CA LEU A 182 10.67 16.43 -14.22
C LEU A 182 10.00 15.72 -13.02
N ALA A 183 9.96 16.34 -11.84
CA ALA A 183 9.39 15.69 -10.66
C ALA A 183 7.89 15.35 -10.80
N PRO A 184 7.00 16.25 -11.25
CA PRO A 184 5.57 15.93 -11.37
C PRO A 184 5.26 14.71 -12.24
N PRO A 185 5.74 14.60 -13.50
CA PRO A 185 5.46 13.42 -14.32
C PRO A 185 6.07 12.13 -13.74
N ALA A 186 7.27 12.20 -13.15
CA ALA A 186 7.89 11.04 -12.50
C ALA A 186 7.09 10.53 -11.29
N ILE A 187 6.53 11.44 -10.49
CA ILE A 187 5.67 11.11 -9.34
C ILE A 187 4.37 10.44 -9.81
N VAL A 188 3.74 10.97 -10.87
CA VAL A 188 2.52 10.37 -11.43
C VAL A 188 2.79 8.98 -11.99
N ALA A 189 3.87 8.82 -12.75
CA ALA A 189 4.27 7.53 -13.31
C ALA A 189 4.50 6.49 -12.21
N PHE A 190 5.25 6.84 -11.16
CA PHE A 190 5.41 5.97 -9.99
C PHE A 190 4.07 5.65 -9.32
N GLY A 191 3.22 6.65 -9.09
CA GLY A 191 1.92 6.47 -8.42
C GLY A 191 1.00 5.50 -9.16
N LEU A 192 0.98 5.54 -10.50
CA LEU A 192 0.21 4.62 -11.33
C LEU A 192 0.80 3.21 -11.32
N LEU A 193 2.11 3.08 -11.56
CA LEU A 193 2.78 1.79 -11.67
C LEU A 193 2.85 1.04 -10.32
N ALA A 194 2.87 1.76 -9.21
CA ALA A 194 2.89 1.20 -7.87
C ALA A 194 1.49 1.09 -7.24
N PHE A 195 0.39 1.25 -7.98
CA PHE A 195 -0.96 1.15 -7.42
C PHE A 195 -1.21 -0.25 -6.80
N PRO A 196 -1.87 -0.36 -5.62
CA PRO A 196 -2.44 0.71 -4.79
C PRO A 196 -1.44 1.44 -3.88
N LEU A 197 -0.27 0.89 -3.60
CA LEU A 197 0.77 1.51 -2.77
C LEU A 197 1.11 2.95 -3.16
N GLY A 198 1.13 3.22 -4.47
CA GLY A 198 1.43 4.52 -5.08
C GLY A 198 0.33 5.58 -4.96
N LEU A 199 -0.83 5.27 -4.35
CA LEU A 199 -1.94 6.22 -4.21
C LEU A 199 -1.53 7.59 -3.59
N PRO A 200 -0.69 7.65 -2.53
CA PRO A 200 -0.23 8.93 -1.97
C PRO A 200 0.60 9.73 -2.99
N ALA A 201 1.41 9.05 -3.80
CA ALA A 201 2.22 9.67 -4.84
C ALA A 201 1.34 10.19 -5.97
N LEU A 202 0.34 9.42 -6.40
CA LEU A 202 -0.61 9.84 -7.43
C LEU A 202 -1.35 11.13 -7.01
N ALA A 203 -1.80 11.19 -5.76
CA ALA A 203 -2.41 12.39 -5.20
C ALA A 203 -1.43 13.58 -5.16
N ALA A 204 -0.16 13.35 -4.81
CA ALA A 204 0.87 14.39 -4.82
C ALA A 204 1.19 14.91 -6.24
N GLY A 205 1.28 14.00 -7.21
CA GLY A 205 1.58 14.29 -8.61
C GLY A 205 0.46 15.10 -9.26
N TYR A 206 -0.79 14.65 -9.12
CA TYR A 206 -1.97 15.33 -9.65
C TYR A 206 -2.10 16.79 -9.16
N ARG A 207 -1.77 17.04 -7.88
CA ARG A 207 -1.76 18.40 -7.33
C ARG A 207 -0.70 19.29 -7.96
N ARG A 208 0.48 18.74 -8.25
CA ARG A 208 1.57 19.51 -8.88
C ARG A 208 1.28 19.84 -10.34
N THR A 209 0.70 18.89 -11.08
CA THR A 209 0.35 19.11 -12.49
C THR A 209 -0.78 20.13 -12.66
N THR A 210 -1.73 20.20 -11.72
CA THR A 210 -2.86 21.16 -11.78
C THR A 210 -2.51 22.56 -11.27
N THR A 211 -1.47 22.71 -10.45
CA THR A 211 -1.08 24.00 -9.86
C THR A 211 -0.01 24.73 -10.69
N THR A 212 0.59 24.08 -11.69
CA THR A 212 1.57 24.72 -12.57
C THR A 212 0.80 25.47 -13.67
N PRO A 213 0.75 26.81 -13.69
CA PRO A 213 0.21 27.54 -14.83
C PRO A 213 1.17 27.32 -16.01
N HIS A 214 0.60 26.99 -17.17
CA HIS A 214 1.31 27.17 -18.44
C HIS A 214 1.57 28.64 -18.70
#